data_AF-A0A7V8LU62-F1
#
_entry.id   AF-A0A7V8LU62-F1
#
_cell.length_a   1.000
_cell.length_b   1.000
_cell.length_c   1.000
_cell.angle_alpha   90.00
_cell.angle_beta   90.00
_cell.angle_gamma   90.00
#
_symmetry.space_group_name_H-M   'P 1'
#
loop_
_entity.id
_entity.type
_entity.pdbx_description
1 polymer ?
#
loop_
_entity_poly.entity_id
_entity_poly.type
_entity_poly.pdbx_seq_one_letter_code
_entity_poly.pdbx_strand_id
1 'polypeptide(L)'
;MGLAAAVQPAPGALITQFLANQVQNCSLICPFVAQGAVQIPAAVLSVPGTFLTQLQAGQPLVQALGLSGATVSGAANDVWTGLIGTDLGQVVPRTEFGTEVIAVGLVQIGEAALTQPGSLPGVLGQARTDLFAALTNPPGPEPFPAVHTPLEAAAVRVTAVFWAVAFHATEQLTLIVTRVPNAFLTTLGATGNVGKAVQAAGQAVSTTVSESIAPIRDALTKPIPITPAVVADPAPKSAVKPVKEPAAQPNTTLKPKQQTSRISPPTLPAVPSAPVPSASPSPKPPNLVSGLGGTIKKVLGDIGVKKPSTPDKPVKAGRH
;
A
#
# COMPACT_ATOMS: atom_id res chain seq x y z
N MET A 1 -24.76 -5.22 -38.81
CA MET A 1 -24.58 -5.10 -37.35
C MET A 1 -23.28 -4.34 -37.13
N GLY A 2 -23.34 -3.19 -36.45
CA GLY A 2 -22.17 -2.33 -36.25
C GLY A 2 -21.22 -2.95 -35.23
N LEU A 3 -19.94 -3.05 -35.58
CA LEU A 3 -18.89 -3.23 -34.58
C LEU A 3 -18.98 -2.03 -33.64
N ALA A 4 -19.30 -2.25 -32.38
CA ALA A 4 -18.96 -1.28 -31.35
C ALA A 4 -17.43 -1.21 -31.34
N ALA A 5 -16.86 -0.24 -32.04
CA ALA A 5 -15.46 0.09 -31.88
C ALA A 5 -15.25 0.33 -30.38
N ALA A 6 -14.40 -0.49 -29.74
CA ALA A 6 -13.96 -0.23 -28.38
C ALA A 6 -13.45 1.21 -28.37
N VAL A 7 -14.17 2.08 -27.67
CA VAL A 7 -13.85 3.51 -27.62
C VAL A 7 -12.51 3.61 -26.92
N GLN A 8 -11.45 3.77 -27.72
CA GLN A 8 -10.10 3.92 -27.21
C GLN A 8 -10.04 5.15 -26.31
N PRO A 9 -9.28 5.10 -25.19
CA PRO A 9 -9.10 6.26 -24.34
C PRO A 9 -8.60 7.45 -25.16
N ALA A 10 -9.18 8.64 -24.94
CA ALA A 10 -8.78 9.84 -25.65
C ALA A 10 -7.26 10.08 -25.53
N PRO A 11 -6.60 10.70 -26.53
CA PRO A 11 -5.22 11.15 -26.41
C PRO A 11 -5.02 11.95 -25.11
N GLY A 12 -4.00 11.58 -24.33
CA GLY A 12 -3.71 12.21 -23.03
C GLY A 12 -4.49 11.66 -21.82
N ALA A 13 -5.56 10.86 -22.02
CA ALA A 13 -6.39 10.37 -20.91
C ALA A 13 -5.59 9.55 -19.87
N LEU A 14 -4.61 8.74 -20.31
CA LEU A 14 -3.71 8.01 -19.40
C LEU A 14 -2.88 8.95 -18.52
N ILE A 15 -2.32 10.02 -19.09
CA ILE A 15 -1.49 10.99 -18.37
C ILE A 15 -2.36 11.76 -17.37
N THR A 16 -3.53 12.23 -17.82
CA THR A 16 -4.49 12.92 -16.96
C THR A 16 -4.92 12.03 -15.79
N GLN A 17 -5.25 10.76 -16.06
CA GLN A 17 -5.65 9.83 -15.01
C GLN A 17 -4.50 9.51 -14.06
N PHE A 18 -3.28 9.32 -14.55
CA PHE A 18 -2.11 9.16 -13.71
C PHE A 18 -1.91 10.35 -12.75
N LEU A 19 -2.01 11.59 -13.26
CA LEU A 19 -1.92 12.78 -12.42
C LEU A 19 -3.06 12.87 -11.39
N ALA A 20 -4.29 12.51 -11.78
CA ALA A 20 -5.42 12.43 -10.86
C ALA A 20 -5.17 11.41 -9.75
N ASN A 21 -4.56 10.26 -10.08
CA ASN A 21 -4.21 9.24 -9.11
C ASN A 21 -3.15 9.75 -8.12
N GLN A 22 -2.18 10.55 -8.56
CA GLN A 22 -1.21 11.15 -7.63
C GLN A 22 -1.87 12.09 -6.62
N VAL A 23 -2.84 12.89 -7.06
CA VAL A 23 -3.60 13.77 -6.15
C VAL A 23 -4.45 12.95 -5.18
N GLN A 24 -5.12 11.90 -5.66
CA GLN A 24 -5.92 11.00 -4.82
C GLN A 24 -5.05 10.26 -3.80
N ASN A 25 -3.94 9.67 -4.22
CA ASN A 25 -3.01 8.95 -3.35
C ASN A 25 -2.42 9.88 -2.28
N CYS A 26 -2.01 11.11 -2.66
CA CYS A 26 -1.61 12.11 -1.65
C CYS A 26 -2.78 12.46 -0.72
N SER A 27 -4.01 12.64 -1.21
CA SER A 27 -5.13 12.97 -0.32
C SER A 27 -5.38 11.92 0.78
N LEU A 28 -5.00 10.65 0.54
CA LEU A 28 -5.05 9.57 1.52
C LEU A 28 -3.87 9.60 2.51
N ILE A 29 -2.65 9.86 2.03
CA ILE A 29 -1.41 9.73 2.81
C ILE A 29 -0.97 11.05 3.46
N CYS A 30 -1.17 12.16 2.79
CA CYS A 30 -0.77 13.50 3.20
C CYS A 30 -1.38 13.96 4.55
N PRO A 31 -2.60 13.53 4.97
CA PRO A 31 -3.07 13.76 6.34
C PRO A 31 -2.13 13.20 7.41
N PHE A 32 -1.52 12.03 7.21
CA PHE A 32 -0.57 11.46 8.15
C PHE A 32 0.74 12.24 8.19
N VAL A 33 1.18 12.82 7.07
CA VAL A 33 2.37 13.71 7.04
C VAL A 33 2.10 14.97 7.86
N ALA A 34 0.94 15.61 7.66
CA ALA A 34 0.53 16.76 8.45
C ALA A 34 0.36 16.39 9.94
N GLN A 35 -0.25 15.24 10.22
CA GLN A 35 -0.39 14.70 11.56
C GLN A 35 0.99 14.50 12.22
N GLY A 36 1.95 13.89 11.52
CA GLY A 36 3.32 13.71 12.00
C GLY A 36 4.04 15.02 12.27
N ALA A 37 3.89 16.00 11.39
CA ALA A 37 4.49 17.32 11.53
C ALA A 37 3.96 18.10 12.75
N VAL A 38 2.77 17.76 13.25
CA VAL A 38 2.17 18.43 14.42
C VAL A 38 2.29 17.60 15.69
N GLN A 39 1.87 16.33 15.64
CA GLN A 39 1.77 15.47 16.82
C GLN A 39 3.13 15.09 17.39
N ILE A 40 4.13 14.80 16.55
CA ILE A 40 5.45 14.40 17.05
C ILE A 40 6.12 15.57 17.78
N PRO A 41 6.20 16.80 17.22
CA PRO A 41 6.73 17.95 17.96
C PRO A 41 5.91 18.28 19.22
N ALA A 42 4.57 18.22 19.15
CA ALA A 42 3.73 18.45 20.32
C ALA A 42 4.01 17.44 21.44
N ALA A 43 4.15 16.15 21.09
CA ALA A 43 4.52 15.10 22.04
C ALA A 43 5.89 15.39 22.66
N VAL A 44 6.90 15.77 21.86
CA VAL A 44 8.23 16.13 22.35
C VAL A 44 8.17 17.30 23.34
N LEU A 45 7.40 18.34 23.03
CA LEU A 45 7.22 19.51 23.92
C LEU A 45 6.51 19.13 25.23
N SER A 46 5.69 18.07 25.22
CA SER A 46 5.00 17.57 26.42
C SER A 46 5.85 16.69 27.34
N VAL A 47 7.03 16.23 26.89
CA VAL A 47 7.88 15.29 27.64
C VAL A 47 8.27 15.81 29.03
N PRO A 48 8.78 17.05 29.21
CA PRO A 48 9.19 17.52 30.54
C PRO A 48 8.02 17.56 31.53
N GLY A 49 6.86 18.04 31.08
CA GLY A 49 5.64 18.09 31.89
C GLY A 49 5.16 16.69 32.28
N THR A 50 5.15 15.77 31.32
CA THR A 50 4.77 14.36 31.57
C THR A 50 5.72 13.72 32.57
N PHE A 51 7.03 13.88 32.39
CA PHE A 51 8.04 13.32 33.29
C PHE A 51 7.89 13.83 34.72
N LEU A 52 7.75 15.16 34.91
CA LEU A 52 7.53 15.76 36.23
C LEU A 52 6.23 15.26 36.86
N THR A 53 5.15 15.16 36.09
CA THR A 53 3.86 14.65 36.57
C THR A 53 3.98 13.21 37.06
N GLN A 54 4.71 12.35 36.34
CA GLN A 54 4.91 10.96 36.76
C GLN A 54 5.76 10.85 38.04
N LEU A 55 6.81 11.66 38.17
CA LEU A 55 7.60 11.71 39.41
C LEU A 55 6.77 12.20 40.59
N GLN A 56 5.94 13.23 40.40
CA GLN A 56 5.03 13.74 41.43
C GLN A 56 3.96 12.72 41.83
N ALA A 57 3.53 11.87 40.88
CA ALA A 57 2.65 10.73 41.12
C ALA A 57 3.36 9.54 41.82
N GLY A 58 4.63 9.69 42.22
CA GLY A 58 5.39 8.68 42.93
C GLY A 58 5.91 7.54 42.06
N GLN A 59 5.91 7.70 40.73
CA GLN A 59 6.46 6.68 39.84
C GLN A 59 7.99 6.61 40.00
N PRO A 60 8.57 5.40 40.04
CA PRO A 60 10.02 5.22 39.94
C PRO A 60 10.59 5.91 38.70
N LEU A 61 11.82 6.43 38.82
CA LEU A 61 12.50 7.18 37.75
C LEU A 61 12.45 6.47 36.39
N VAL A 62 12.70 5.15 36.38
CA VAL A 62 12.68 4.33 35.17
C VAL A 62 11.29 4.26 34.53
N GLN A 63 10.23 4.16 35.33
CA GLN A 63 8.84 4.18 34.83
C GLN A 63 8.47 5.58 34.32
N ALA A 64 8.86 6.64 35.03
CA ALA A 64 8.64 8.01 34.59
C ALA A 64 9.34 8.29 33.23
N LEU A 65 10.56 7.79 33.03
CA LEU A 65 11.27 7.85 31.75
C LEU A 65 10.57 7.04 30.65
N GLY A 66 10.13 5.81 30.97
CA GLY A 66 9.39 4.97 30.02
C GLY A 66 8.08 5.62 29.58
N LEU A 67 7.26 6.09 30.52
CA LEU A 67 5.97 6.74 30.24
C LEU A 67 6.14 8.06 29.46
N SER A 68 7.10 8.89 29.86
CA SER A 68 7.37 10.14 29.15
C SER A 68 7.94 9.90 27.75
N GLY A 69 8.85 8.95 27.58
CA GLY A 69 9.36 8.53 26.27
C GLY A 69 8.27 7.92 25.37
N ALA A 70 7.36 7.13 25.95
CA ALA A 70 6.24 6.51 25.26
C ALA A 70 5.28 7.54 24.62
N THR A 71 5.24 8.78 25.11
CA THR A 71 4.44 9.85 24.47
C THR A 71 4.93 10.15 23.06
N VAL A 72 6.25 10.27 22.87
CA VAL A 72 6.85 10.59 21.57
C VAL A 72 6.88 9.37 20.67
N SER A 73 7.33 8.22 21.20
CA SER A 73 7.40 7.00 20.40
C SER A 73 6.02 6.47 20.02
N GLY A 74 5.01 6.65 20.87
CA GLY A 74 3.60 6.36 20.57
C GLY A 74 3.08 7.24 19.43
N ALA A 75 3.22 8.57 19.55
CA ALA A 75 2.81 9.50 18.50
C ALA A 75 3.50 9.20 17.15
N ALA A 76 4.80 8.92 17.17
CA ALA A 76 5.52 8.53 15.97
C ALA A 76 5.02 7.19 15.42
N ASN A 77 4.81 6.19 16.27
CA ASN A 77 4.31 4.88 15.87
C ASN A 77 2.92 4.95 15.23
N ASP A 78 2.02 5.73 15.79
CA ASP A 78 0.65 5.84 15.28
C ASP A 78 0.62 6.52 13.91
N VAL A 79 1.41 7.59 13.74
CA VAL A 79 1.57 8.28 12.46
C VAL A 79 2.15 7.35 11.39
N TRP A 80 3.26 6.68 11.70
CA TRP A 80 3.93 5.80 10.73
C TRP A 80 3.11 4.55 10.41
N THR A 81 2.46 3.95 11.41
CA THR A 81 1.58 2.80 11.20
C THR A 81 0.37 3.19 10.35
N GLY A 82 -0.23 4.36 10.60
CA GLY A 82 -1.34 4.87 9.80
C GLY A 82 -0.93 5.19 8.37
N LEU A 83 0.23 5.84 8.19
CA LEU A 83 0.80 6.16 6.89
C LEU A 83 1.05 4.90 6.06
N ILE A 84 1.84 3.97 6.58
CA ILE A 84 2.24 2.75 5.88
C ILE A 84 1.04 1.80 5.69
N GLY A 85 0.17 1.69 6.69
CA GLY A 85 -1.06 0.91 6.56
C GLY A 85 -1.99 1.45 5.48
N THR A 86 -2.08 2.77 5.34
CA THR A 86 -2.89 3.40 4.28
C THR A 86 -2.24 3.22 2.91
N ASP A 87 -0.92 3.40 2.80
CA ASP A 87 -0.20 3.22 1.54
C ASP A 87 -0.35 1.77 1.04
N LEU A 88 0.03 0.79 1.88
CA LEU A 88 -0.05 -0.63 1.56
C LEU A 88 -1.48 -1.18 1.40
N GLY A 89 -2.47 -0.54 2.03
CA GLY A 89 -3.85 -0.96 1.98
C GLY A 89 -4.68 -0.32 0.88
N GLN A 90 -4.24 0.81 0.33
CA GLN A 90 -5.05 1.61 -0.60
C GLN A 90 -4.30 2.00 -1.88
N VAL A 91 -3.05 2.46 -1.75
CA VAL A 91 -2.30 3.08 -2.85
C VAL A 91 -1.46 2.05 -3.60
N VAL A 92 -0.72 1.21 -2.86
CA VAL A 92 0.10 0.14 -3.45
C VAL A 92 -0.73 -0.86 -4.25
N PRO A 93 -1.85 -1.42 -3.73
CA PRO A 93 -2.61 -2.43 -4.47
C PRO A 93 -3.13 -1.92 -5.82
N ARG A 94 -3.54 -0.66 -5.88
CA ARG A 94 -3.97 -0.01 -7.12
C ARG A 94 -2.83 0.10 -8.13
N THR A 95 -1.65 0.49 -7.67
CA THR A 95 -0.47 0.67 -8.52
C THR A 95 0.05 -0.69 -9.01
N GLU A 96 0.08 -1.68 -8.11
CA GLU A 96 0.38 -3.07 -8.41
C GLU A 96 -0.55 -3.60 -9.51
N PHE A 97 -1.87 -3.52 -9.32
CA PHE A 97 -2.83 -3.96 -10.32
C PHE A 97 -2.62 -3.31 -11.70
N GLY A 98 -2.36 -2.00 -11.73
CA GLY A 98 -2.03 -1.29 -12.97
C GLY A 98 -0.78 -1.87 -13.65
N THR A 99 0.26 -2.21 -12.90
CA THR A 99 1.46 -2.87 -13.45
C THR A 99 1.23 -4.31 -13.87
N GLU A 100 0.35 -5.05 -13.19
CA GLU A 100 -0.03 -6.41 -13.59
C GLU A 100 -0.81 -6.38 -14.91
N VAL A 101 -1.72 -5.42 -15.10
CA VAL A 101 -2.40 -5.19 -16.38
C VAL A 101 -1.40 -4.84 -17.49
N ILE A 102 -0.38 -4.02 -17.20
CA ILE A 102 0.71 -3.76 -18.16
C ILE A 102 1.46 -5.05 -18.49
N ALA A 103 1.77 -5.88 -17.50
CA ALA A 103 2.48 -7.13 -17.71
C ALA A 103 1.70 -8.09 -18.63
N VAL A 104 0.40 -8.25 -18.40
CA VAL A 104 -0.50 -9.02 -19.28
C VAL A 104 -0.52 -8.43 -20.70
N GLY A 105 -0.72 -7.11 -20.82
CA GLY A 105 -0.71 -6.44 -22.12
C GLY A 105 0.61 -6.59 -22.89
N LEU A 106 1.75 -6.55 -22.21
CA LEU A 106 3.06 -6.76 -22.82
C LEU A 106 3.24 -8.20 -23.35
N VAL A 107 2.75 -9.20 -22.62
CA VAL A 107 2.74 -10.59 -23.10
C VAL A 107 1.90 -10.70 -24.37
N GLN A 108 0.69 -10.15 -24.38
CA GLN A 108 -0.21 -10.18 -25.53
C GLN A 108 0.39 -9.45 -26.75
N ILE A 109 1.01 -8.29 -26.53
CA ILE A 109 1.70 -7.53 -27.59
C ILE A 109 2.85 -8.36 -28.18
N GLY A 110 3.65 -9.00 -27.32
CA GLY A 110 4.76 -9.86 -27.75
C GLY A 110 4.28 -11.07 -28.56
N GLU A 111 3.25 -11.76 -28.09
CA GLU A 111 2.63 -12.88 -28.80
C GLU A 111 2.05 -12.45 -30.15
N ALA A 112 1.32 -11.34 -30.20
CA ALA A 112 0.76 -10.80 -31.43
C ALA A 112 1.85 -10.39 -32.44
N ALA A 113 2.92 -9.73 -31.98
CA ALA A 113 4.03 -9.33 -32.83
C ALA A 113 4.74 -10.54 -33.47
N LEU A 114 4.80 -11.67 -32.78
CA LEU A 114 5.46 -12.89 -33.27
C LEU A 114 4.55 -13.78 -34.12
N THR A 115 3.27 -13.90 -33.77
CA THR A 115 2.37 -14.90 -34.35
C THR A 115 1.33 -14.30 -35.30
N GLN A 116 0.91 -13.07 -35.07
CA GLN A 116 -0.17 -12.40 -35.80
C GLN A 116 0.08 -10.89 -35.96
N PRO A 117 1.12 -10.44 -36.68
CA PRO A 117 1.51 -9.03 -36.71
C PRO A 117 0.39 -8.08 -37.15
N GLY A 118 -0.56 -8.56 -37.98
CA GLY A 118 -1.72 -7.79 -38.41
C GLY A 118 -2.72 -7.44 -37.30
N SER A 119 -2.73 -8.15 -36.17
CA SER A 119 -3.58 -7.84 -35.01
C SER A 119 -2.96 -6.85 -34.03
N LEU A 120 -1.67 -6.51 -34.21
CA LEU A 120 -0.90 -5.67 -33.29
C LEU A 120 -1.55 -4.31 -32.97
N PRO A 121 -2.12 -3.54 -33.94
CA PRO A 121 -2.81 -2.30 -33.61
C PRO A 121 -4.02 -2.51 -32.69
N GLY A 122 -4.74 -3.63 -32.86
CA GLY A 122 -5.88 -3.99 -32.02
C GLY A 122 -5.46 -4.34 -30.60
N VAL A 123 -4.43 -5.18 -30.45
CA VAL A 123 -3.88 -5.56 -29.13
C VAL A 123 -3.32 -4.36 -28.38
N LEU A 124 -2.62 -3.46 -29.07
CA LEU A 124 -2.12 -2.23 -28.46
C LEU A 124 -3.25 -1.31 -27.98
N GLY A 125 -4.35 -1.22 -28.75
CA GLY A 125 -5.54 -0.51 -28.34
C GLY A 125 -6.24 -1.14 -27.13
N GLN A 126 -6.29 -2.47 -27.08
CA GLN A 126 -6.86 -3.19 -25.94
C GLN A 126 -6.02 -2.94 -24.68
N ALA A 127 -4.69 -3.12 -24.75
CA ALA A 127 -3.78 -2.85 -23.63
C ALA A 127 -3.91 -1.42 -23.10
N ARG A 128 -4.09 -0.43 -24.00
CA ARG A 128 -4.33 0.97 -23.60
C ARG A 128 -5.66 1.14 -22.86
N THR A 129 -6.70 0.45 -23.32
CA THR A 129 -8.04 0.50 -22.73
C THR A 129 -8.05 -0.15 -21.36
N ASP A 130 -7.42 -1.32 -21.23
CA ASP A 130 -7.31 -2.04 -19.97
C ASP A 130 -6.47 -1.28 -18.95
N LEU A 131 -5.35 -0.69 -19.37
CA LEU A 131 -4.55 0.17 -18.50
C LEU A 131 -5.34 1.41 -18.06
N PHE A 132 -6.10 2.04 -18.95
CA PHE A 132 -6.93 3.18 -18.56
C PHE A 132 -8.00 2.75 -17.55
N ALA A 133 -8.66 1.61 -17.77
CA ALA A 133 -9.62 1.06 -16.82
C ALA A 133 -8.97 0.79 -15.45
N ALA A 134 -7.80 0.16 -15.41
CA ALA A 134 -7.05 -0.08 -14.19
C ALA A 134 -6.68 1.22 -13.46
N LEU A 135 -6.24 2.25 -14.20
CA LEU A 135 -5.93 3.56 -13.63
C LEU A 135 -7.18 4.26 -13.10
N THR A 136 -8.38 3.95 -13.60
CA THR A 136 -9.64 4.52 -13.10
C THR A 136 -10.24 3.78 -11.90
N ASN A 137 -9.70 2.61 -11.53
CA ASN A 137 -10.19 1.90 -10.36
C ASN A 137 -9.98 2.73 -9.08
N PRO A 138 -10.90 2.66 -8.10
CA PRO A 138 -10.74 3.34 -6.83
C PRO A 138 -9.56 2.75 -6.04
N PRO A 139 -8.93 3.51 -5.13
CA PRO A 139 -7.95 2.96 -4.19
C PRO A 139 -8.55 1.83 -3.34
N GLY A 140 -7.72 0.85 -2.98
CA GLY A 140 -8.11 -0.30 -2.19
C GLY A 140 -7.67 -1.63 -2.80
N PRO A 141 -8.09 -2.76 -2.22
CA PRO A 141 -7.79 -4.09 -2.77
C PRO A 141 -8.37 -4.26 -4.17
N GLU A 142 -7.55 -4.72 -5.10
CA GLU A 142 -7.93 -5.00 -6.48
C GLU A 142 -8.10 -6.50 -6.71
N PRO A 143 -8.99 -6.92 -7.63
CA PRO A 143 -9.00 -8.29 -8.11
C PRO A 143 -7.75 -8.58 -8.95
N PHE A 144 -7.44 -9.85 -9.21
CA PHE A 144 -6.42 -10.18 -10.22
C PHE A 144 -6.85 -9.68 -11.61
N PRO A 145 -5.90 -9.26 -12.46
CA PRO A 145 -6.21 -8.93 -13.85
C PRO A 145 -6.73 -10.17 -14.57
N ALA A 146 -7.52 -9.94 -15.62
CA ALA A 146 -7.96 -11.02 -16.49
C ALA A 146 -6.73 -11.63 -17.18
N VAL A 147 -6.47 -12.91 -16.91
CA VAL A 147 -5.44 -13.71 -17.58
C VAL A 147 -6.05 -14.89 -18.30
N HIS A 148 -5.53 -15.18 -19.48
CA HIS A 148 -6.01 -16.15 -20.44
C HIS A 148 -4.98 -17.24 -20.74
N THR A 149 -3.69 -16.97 -20.49
CA THR A 149 -2.62 -17.95 -20.73
C THR A 149 -1.77 -18.19 -19.47
N PRO A 150 -1.08 -19.34 -19.38
CA PRO A 150 -0.10 -19.58 -18.31
C PRO A 150 1.05 -18.57 -18.31
N LEU A 151 1.42 -18.02 -19.46
CA LEU A 151 2.48 -17.02 -19.57
C LEU A 151 2.06 -15.68 -18.97
N GLU A 152 0.83 -15.25 -19.24
CA GLU A 152 0.24 -14.07 -18.59
C GLU A 152 0.13 -14.26 -17.07
N ALA A 153 -0.34 -15.42 -16.62
CA ALA A 153 -0.39 -15.74 -15.20
C ALA A 153 1.01 -15.73 -14.55
N ALA A 154 2.04 -16.23 -15.25
CA ALA A 154 3.41 -16.15 -14.78
C ALA A 154 3.91 -14.69 -14.70
N ALA A 155 3.57 -13.85 -15.67
CA ALA A 155 3.92 -12.44 -15.67
C ALA A 155 3.27 -11.69 -14.50
N VAL A 156 1.98 -11.92 -14.24
CA VAL A 156 1.27 -11.39 -13.07
C VAL A 156 1.93 -11.86 -11.78
N ARG A 157 2.27 -13.14 -11.66
CA ARG A 157 2.96 -13.66 -10.46
C ARG A 157 4.31 -12.99 -10.20
N VAL A 158 5.12 -12.80 -11.24
CA VAL A 158 6.42 -12.13 -11.11
C VAL A 158 6.23 -10.69 -10.64
N THR A 159 5.25 -9.99 -11.18
CA THR A 159 4.89 -8.63 -10.76
C THR A 159 4.43 -8.60 -9.30
N ALA A 160 3.52 -9.50 -8.89
CA ALA A 160 3.05 -9.58 -7.50
C ALA A 160 4.20 -9.86 -6.51
N VAL A 161 5.11 -10.77 -6.85
CA VAL A 161 6.29 -11.05 -6.01
C VAL A 161 7.22 -9.83 -5.94
N PHE A 162 7.42 -9.13 -7.06
CA PHE A 162 8.21 -7.91 -7.08
C PHE A 162 7.61 -6.85 -6.16
N TRP A 163 6.29 -6.58 -6.24
CA TRP A 163 5.62 -5.62 -5.36
C TRP A 163 5.62 -6.05 -3.89
N ALA A 164 5.41 -7.34 -3.63
CA ALA A 164 5.48 -7.91 -2.29
C ALA A 164 6.86 -7.69 -1.64
N VAL A 165 7.95 -7.80 -2.40
CA VAL A 165 9.32 -7.60 -1.88
C VAL A 165 9.69 -6.11 -1.82
N ALA A 166 9.52 -5.39 -2.93
CA ALA A 166 10.02 -4.03 -3.09
C ALA A 166 9.22 -3.00 -2.27
N PHE A 167 7.91 -3.23 -2.10
CA PHE A 167 7.03 -2.30 -1.42
C PHE A 167 6.48 -2.91 -0.13
N HIS A 168 5.65 -3.95 -0.19
CA HIS A 168 4.98 -4.46 1.01
C HIS A 168 5.96 -4.87 2.12
N ALA A 169 6.92 -5.73 1.83
CA ALA A 169 7.87 -6.20 2.82
C ALA A 169 8.78 -5.07 3.32
N THR A 170 9.26 -4.25 2.40
CA THR A 170 10.20 -3.17 2.72
C THR A 170 9.54 -2.10 3.58
N GLU A 171 8.35 -1.62 3.19
CA GLU A 171 7.60 -0.63 3.97
C GLU A 171 7.18 -1.18 5.33
N GLN A 172 6.64 -2.40 5.41
CA GLN A 172 6.34 -3.01 6.71
C GLN A 172 7.58 -3.09 7.60
N LEU A 173 8.74 -3.45 7.03
CA LEU A 173 9.99 -3.53 7.79
C LEU A 173 10.42 -2.15 8.33
N THR A 174 10.12 -1.06 7.62
CA THR A 174 10.44 0.29 8.12
C THR A 174 9.70 0.62 9.42
N LEU A 175 8.54 0.00 9.71
CA LEU A 175 7.82 0.20 10.98
C LEU A 175 8.62 -0.26 12.21
N ILE A 176 9.69 -1.04 12.05
CA ILE A 176 10.61 -1.37 13.14
C ILE A 176 11.10 -0.10 13.85
N VAL A 177 11.37 0.98 13.10
CA VAL A 177 11.94 2.21 13.66
C VAL A 177 11.02 2.92 14.65
N THR A 178 9.72 2.65 14.60
CA THR A 178 8.73 3.23 15.52
C THR A 178 8.13 2.21 16.47
N ARG A 179 7.80 1.01 15.99
CA ARG A 179 7.17 -0.04 16.80
C ARG A 179 8.09 -0.54 17.91
N VAL A 180 9.38 -0.70 17.63
CA VAL A 180 10.33 -1.26 18.61
C VAL A 180 10.58 -0.27 19.76
N PRO A 181 10.93 1.01 19.51
CA PRO A 181 11.04 1.99 20.59
C PRO A 181 9.72 2.18 21.35
N ASN A 182 8.58 2.17 20.65
CA ASN A 182 7.28 2.30 21.31
C ASN A 182 6.98 1.13 22.24
N ALA A 183 7.15 -0.11 21.78
CA ALA A 183 6.95 -1.31 22.58
C ALA A 183 7.88 -1.35 23.80
N PHE A 184 9.15 -0.99 23.61
CA PHE A 184 10.11 -0.87 24.70
C PHE A 184 9.66 0.18 25.73
N LEU A 185 9.43 1.42 25.31
CA LEU A 185 9.14 2.54 26.21
C LEU A 185 7.79 2.38 26.91
N THR A 186 6.77 1.91 26.19
CA THR A 186 5.46 1.60 26.78
C THR A 186 5.57 0.52 27.84
N THR A 187 6.30 -0.56 27.56
CA THR A 187 6.48 -1.65 28.54
C THR A 187 7.36 -1.22 29.71
N LEU A 188 8.41 -0.44 29.46
CA LEU A 188 9.27 0.13 30.50
C LEU A 188 8.47 1.06 31.41
N GLY A 189 7.62 1.91 30.82
CA GLY A 189 6.75 2.82 31.55
C GLY A 189 5.70 2.08 32.38
N ALA A 190 5.09 1.05 31.82
CA ALA A 190 4.06 0.27 32.52
C ALA A 190 4.61 -0.65 33.62
N THR A 191 5.82 -1.17 33.47
CA THR A 191 6.35 -2.21 34.36
C THR A 191 7.56 -1.80 35.19
N GLY A 192 8.31 -0.78 34.76
CA GLY A 192 9.61 -0.41 35.35
C GLY A 192 10.70 -1.46 35.16
N ASN A 193 10.44 -2.52 34.39
CA ASN A 193 11.33 -3.65 34.24
C ASN A 193 11.97 -3.64 32.84
N VAL A 194 13.29 -3.40 32.80
CA VAL A 194 14.06 -3.35 31.56
C VAL A 194 14.03 -4.69 30.81
N GLY A 195 14.09 -5.82 31.52
CA GLY A 195 14.02 -7.15 30.90
C GLY A 195 12.71 -7.39 30.16
N LYS A 196 11.57 -7.03 30.77
CA LYS A 196 10.26 -7.08 30.10
C LYS A 196 10.18 -6.13 28.92
N ALA A 197 10.76 -4.93 29.03
CA ALA A 197 10.80 -3.96 27.94
C ALA A 197 11.61 -4.47 26.74
N VAL A 198 12.78 -5.07 26.96
CA VAL A 198 13.59 -5.72 25.91
C VAL A 198 12.82 -6.88 25.27
N GLN A 199 12.12 -7.69 26.08
CA GLN A 199 11.28 -8.78 25.55
C GLN A 199 10.16 -8.24 24.64
N ALA A 200 9.45 -7.19 25.05
CA ALA A 200 8.41 -6.56 24.24
C ALA A 200 8.97 -5.97 22.94
N ALA A 201 10.15 -5.34 23.00
CA ALA A 201 10.87 -4.87 21.82
C ALA A 201 11.20 -6.00 20.85
N GLY A 202 11.70 -7.15 21.36
CA GLY A 202 11.98 -8.34 20.57
C GLY A 202 10.72 -8.95 19.94
N GLN A 203 9.59 -8.97 20.67
CA GLN A 203 8.31 -9.38 20.12
C GLN A 203 7.86 -8.44 18.98
N ALA A 204 7.99 -7.13 19.15
CA ALA A 204 7.65 -6.16 18.10
C ALA A 204 8.50 -6.35 16.82
N VAL A 205 9.80 -6.66 16.96
CA VAL A 205 10.65 -7.04 15.82
C VAL A 205 10.11 -8.29 15.12
N SER A 206 9.89 -9.37 15.88
CA SER A 206 9.42 -10.64 15.32
C SER A 206 8.09 -10.50 14.60
N THR A 207 7.14 -9.77 15.19
CA THR A 207 5.84 -9.50 14.59
C THR A 207 6.00 -8.72 13.29
N THR A 208 6.80 -7.65 13.30
CA THR A 208 7.00 -6.81 12.10
C THR A 208 7.69 -7.58 10.96
N VAL A 209 8.66 -8.45 11.27
CA VAL A 209 9.29 -9.33 10.27
C VAL A 209 8.31 -10.40 9.75
N SER A 210 7.46 -10.95 10.61
CA SER A 210 6.44 -11.91 10.19
C SER A 210 5.41 -11.25 9.26
N GLU A 211 4.97 -10.03 9.60
CA GLU A 211 4.06 -9.24 8.79
C GLU A 211 4.68 -8.82 7.45
N SER A 212 5.98 -8.51 7.40
CA SER A 212 6.67 -8.15 6.15
C SER A 212 6.84 -9.33 5.20
N ILE A 213 6.99 -10.56 5.70
CA ILE A 213 7.14 -11.76 4.86
C ILE A 213 5.80 -12.30 4.36
N ALA A 214 4.70 -12.03 5.06
CA ALA A 214 3.39 -12.58 4.72
C ALA A 214 2.95 -12.27 3.27
N PRO A 215 3.09 -11.02 2.76
CA PRO A 215 2.78 -10.69 1.35
C PRO A 215 3.62 -11.48 0.34
N ILE A 216 4.90 -11.73 0.63
CA ILE A 216 5.78 -12.52 -0.26
C ILE A 216 5.27 -13.95 -0.35
N ARG A 217 4.94 -14.56 0.80
CA ARG A 217 4.37 -15.91 0.83
C ARG A 217 3.05 -15.95 0.07
N ASP A 218 2.22 -14.95 0.26
CA ASP A 218 0.93 -14.82 -0.37
C ASP A 218 1.04 -14.73 -1.91
N ALA A 219 1.92 -13.86 -2.41
CA ALA A 219 2.21 -13.71 -3.84
C ALA A 219 2.78 -15.00 -4.48
N LEU A 220 3.57 -15.77 -3.72
CA LEU A 220 4.13 -17.04 -4.21
C LEU A 220 3.10 -18.18 -4.24
N THR A 221 2.13 -18.16 -3.32
CA THR A 221 1.25 -19.32 -3.07
C THR A 221 -0.16 -19.14 -3.60
N LYS A 222 -0.66 -17.90 -3.72
CA LYS A 222 -2.00 -17.64 -4.22
C LYS A 222 -2.13 -18.09 -5.68
N PRO A 223 -3.16 -18.91 -6.00
CA PRO A 223 -3.43 -19.29 -7.38
C PRO A 223 -3.91 -18.07 -8.16
N ILE A 224 -3.37 -17.89 -9.36
CA ILE A 224 -3.83 -16.87 -10.30
C ILE A 224 -4.87 -17.53 -11.19
N PRO A 225 -6.13 -17.04 -11.20
CA PRO A 225 -7.20 -17.66 -11.97
C PRO A 225 -7.00 -17.42 -13.46
N ILE A 226 -6.77 -18.50 -14.22
CA ILE A 226 -6.75 -18.46 -15.68
C ILE A 226 -8.17 -18.66 -16.20
N THR A 227 -8.69 -17.65 -16.88
CA THR A 227 -9.97 -17.74 -17.58
C THR A 227 -9.67 -17.91 -19.07
N PRO A 228 -9.87 -19.09 -19.67
CA PRO A 228 -9.61 -19.29 -21.08
C PRO A 228 -10.34 -18.23 -21.89
N ALA A 229 -9.66 -17.61 -22.86
CA ALA A 229 -10.32 -16.73 -23.81
C ALA A 229 -11.48 -17.49 -24.44
N VAL A 230 -12.71 -16.97 -24.33
CA VAL A 230 -13.84 -17.51 -25.08
C VAL A 230 -13.49 -17.28 -26.55
N VAL A 231 -13.03 -18.34 -27.21
CA VAL A 231 -13.01 -18.37 -28.68
C VAL A 231 -14.45 -18.10 -29.07
N ALA A 232 -14.71 -16.99 -29.74
CA ALA A 232 -16.01 -16.74 -30.33
C ALA A 232 -16.28 -17.91 -31.28
N ASP A 233 -17.05 -18.91 -30.82
CA ASP A 233 -17.53 -20.00 -31.65
C ASP A 233 -18.25 -19.37 -32.85
N PRO A 234 -17.98 -19.80 -34.10
CA PRO A 234 -18.79 -19.36 -35.23
C PRO A 234 -20.23 -19.79 -34.93
N ALA A 235 -21.10 -18.79 -34.80
CA ALA A 235 -22.49 -18.89 -34.36
C ALA A 235 -23.17 -20.23 -34.68
N PRO A 236 -23.79 -20.92 -33.69
CA PRO A 236 -24.75 -21.95 -34.02
C PRO A 236 -25.90 -21.28 -34.77
N LYS A 237 -26.10 -21.73 -36.02
CA LYS A 237 -27.18 -21.31 -36.91
C LYS A 237 -28.50 -21.24 -36.14
N SER A 238 -29.17 -20.08 -36.27
CA SER A 238 -30.55 -19.89 -35.83
C SER A 238 -31.43 -21.07 -36.24
N ALA A 239 -31.91 -21.81 -35.25
CA ALA A 239 -33.12 -22.60 -35.35
C ALA A 239 -34.15 -21.96 -34.43
N VAL A 240 -34.91 -21.01 -34.99
CA VAL A 240 -36.13 -20.50 -34.38
C VAL A 240 -37.09 -21.67 -34.23
N LYS A 241 -37.41 -22.05 -33.00
CA LYS A 241 -38.61 -22.84 -32.69
C LYS A 241 -39.62 -21.90 -32.00
N PRO A 242 -40.89 -21.88 -32.44
CA PRO A 242 -41.90 -21.02 -31.85
C PRO A 242 -42.26 -21.52 -30.45
N VAL A 243 -42.11 -20.67 -29.44
CA VAL A 243 -42.60 -20.94 -28.08
C VAL A 243 -44.10 -20.69 -28.05
N LYS A 244 -44.83 -21.76 -27.71
CA LYS A 244 -46.25 -21.76 -27.39
C LYS A 244 -46.41 -21.27 -25.95
N GLU A 245 -47.25 -20.25 -25.78
CA GLU A 245 -47.74 -19.72 -24.51
C GLU A 245 -48.45 -20.81 -23.68
N PRO A 246 -48.27 -20.79 -22.34
CA PRO A 246 -49.44 -20.97 -21.49
C PRO A 246 -49.49 -20.07 -20.23
N ALA A 247 -50.63 -19.39 -20.11
CA ALA A 247 -51.50 -19.21 -18.94
C ALA A 247 -50.93 -18.83 -17.55
N ALA A 248 -51.43 -17.69 -17.04
CA ALA A 248 -51.49 -17.28 -15.64
C ALA A 248 -52.22 -18.32 -14.75
N GLN A 249 -51.91 -18.56 -13.46
CA GLN A 249 -52.06 -17.77 -12.20
C GLN A 249 -51.79 -18.78 -11.02
N PRO A 250 -51.83 -18.46 -9.70
CA PRO A 250 -51.64 -17.22 -8.93
C PRO A 250 -50.69 -17.34 -7.69
N ASN A 251 -50.28 -16.17 -7.16
CA ASN A 251 -49.80 -15.81 -5.82
C ASN A 251 -49.45 -16.87 -4.74
N THR A 252 -48.27 -16.69 -4.13
CA THR A 252 -48.15 -16.69 -2.66
C THR A 252 -47.03 -15.76 -2.20
N THR A 253 -47.41 -14.79 -1.37
CA THR A 253 -46.58 -13.73 -0.81
C THR A 253 -45.88 -14.20 0.46
N LEU A 254 -44.55 -14.15 0.51
CA LEU A 254 -43.79 -14.12 1.77
C LEU A 254 -42.66 -13.08 1.67
N LYS A 255 -42.81 -12.00 2.46
CA LYS A 255 -41.83 -10.93 2.70
C LYS A 255 -40.62 -11.47 3.46
N PRO A 256 -39.40 -11.00 3.11
CA PRO A 256 -38.37 -10.73 4.13
C PRO A 256 -38.13 -9.23 4.31
N LYS A 257 -37.91 -8.89 5.57
CA LYS A 257 -37.87 -7.59 6.24
C LYS A 257 -36.58 -6.83 5.91
N GLN A 258 -36.67 -5.69 5.22
CA GLN A 258 -35.60 -4.69 5.15
C GLN A 258 -35.43 -4.03 6.52
N GLN A 259 -34.24 -4.15 7.10
CA GLN A 259 -33.85 -3.40 8.29
C GLN A 259 -32.92 -2.26 7.85
N THR A 260 -33.50 -1.07 7.73
CA THR A 260 -32.79 0.19 7.48
C THR A 260 -32.37 0.77 8.82
N SER A 261 -31.08 0.73 9.17
CA SER A 261 -30.55 1.54 10.26
C SER A 261 -29.96 2.83 9.69
N ARG A 262 -30.73 3.91 9.78
CA ARG A 262 -30.25 5.30 9.66
C ARG A 262 -29.41 5.61 10.91
N ILE A 263 -28.17 6.06 10.71
CA ILE A 263 -27.45 6.85 11.71
C ILE A 263 -27.25 8.24 11.10
N SER A 264 -27.89 9.22 11.73
CA SER A 264 -27.80 10.64 11.38
C SER A 264 -26.43 11.21 11.77
N PRO A 265 -25.82 12.11 10.96
CA PRO A 265 -24.63 12.84 11.35
C PRO A 265 -24.96 13.98 12.34
N PRO A 266 -24.07 14.32 13.28
CA PRO A 266 -24.29 15.41 14.22
C PRO A 266 -24.09 16.78 13.56
N THR A 267 -25.00 17.69 13.91
CA THR A 267 -25.05 19.11 13.54
C THR A 267 -23.89 19.89 14.19
N LEU A 268 -23.12 20.62 13.38
CA LEU A 268 -22.16 21.63 13.83
C LEU A 268 -22.82 23.04 13.81
N PRO A 269 -22.61 23.88 14.83
CA PRO A 269 -23.14 25.24 14.86
C PRO A 269 -22.36 26.20 13.94
N ALA A 270 -23.12 27.07 13.27
CA ALA A 270 -22.63 28.12 12.37
C ALA A 270 -21.96 29.28 13.14
N VAL A 271 -20.85 29.81 12.61
CA VAL A 271 -20.19 31.04 13.05
C VAL A 271 -19.80 31.86 11.81
N PRO A 272 -19.97 33.20 11.82
CA PRO A 272 -20.17 34.02 10.62
C PRO A 272 -18.89 34.46 9.91
N SER A 273 -19.06 34.81 8.64
CA SER A 273 -18.05 35.34 7.71
C SER A 273 -17.48 36.71 8.12
N ALA A 274 -16.17 36.89 7.95
CA ALA A 274 -15.48 38.18 7.92
C ALA A 274 -14.18 38.05 7.06
N PRO A 275 -13.54 39.14 6.60
CA PRO A 275 -13.30 39.41 5.19
C PRO A 275 -11.89 39.06 4.68
N VAL A 276 -11.78 38.96 3.35
CA VAL A 276 -10.55 38.81 2.56
C VAL A 276 -9.58 39.97 2.77
N PRO A 277 -8.27 39.69 2.88
CA PRO A 277 -7.24 40.60 2.39
C PRO A 277 -6.34 39.98 1.31
N SER A 278 -5.93 40.89 0.43
CA SER A 278 -5.19 40.78 -0.83
C SER A 278 -3.82 40.10 -0.77
N ALA A 279 -3.39 39.71 -1.98
CA ALA A 279 -2.15 39.03 -2.35
C ALA A 279 -0.83 39.75 -2.00
N SER A 280 0.21 38.94 -1.70
CA SER A 280 1.63 39.13 -2.07
C SER A 280 2.50 37.90 -1.64
N PRO A 281 3.76 37.75 -2.10
CA PRO A 281 4.23 36.60 -2.88
C PRO A 281 4.79 35.40 -2.09
N SER A 282 4.81 34.23 -2.75
CA SER A 282 5.30 32.94 -2.26
C SER A 282 6.77 32.94 -1.82
N PRO A 283 7.10 32.38 -0.64
CA PRO A 283 8.41 31.82 -0.38
C PRO A 283 8.49 30.37 -0.87
N LYS A 284 9.61 30.02 -1.51
CA LYS A 284 9.98 28.65 -1.90
C LYS A 284 9.84 27.70 -0.70
N PRO A 285 9.23 26.50 -0.85
CA PRO A 285 9.21 25.51 0.22
C PRO A 285 10.61 24.95 0.48
N PRO A 286 11.03 24.77 1.76
CA PRO A 286 12.28 24.11 2.08
C PRO A 286 12.20 22.61 1.78
N ASN A 287 13.23 22.07 1.13
CA ASN A 287 13.41 20.64 0.88
C ASN A 287 13.54 19.86 2.20
N LEU A 288 12.43 19.31 2.67
CA LEU A 288 12.34 18.49 3.89
C LEU A 288 13.02 17.11 3.78
N VAL A 289 13.44 16.71 2.58
CA VAL A 289 13.98 15.35 2.32
C VAL A 289 15.47 15.21 2.66
N SER A 290 16.22 16.30 2.91
CA SER A 290 17.64 16.23 3.31
C SER A 290 17.87 16.13 4.82
N GLY A 291 16.86 16.43 5.66
CA GLY A 291 17.05 16.55 7.11
C GLY A 291 16.98 15.23 7.89
N LEU A 292 16.21 14.27 7.39
CA LEU A 292 15.90 13.03 8.14
C LEU A 292 16.99 11.95 7.99
N GLY A 293 17.75 11.96 6.89
CA GLY A 293 18.88 11.03 6.68
C GLY A 293 20.11 11.36 7.52
N GLY A 294 20.30 12.63 7.89
CA GLY A 294 21.47 13.09 8.66
C GLY A 294 21.40 12.76 10.16
N THR A 295 20.19 12.67 10.72
CA THR A 295 19.97 12.42 12.14
C THR A 295 20.06 10.93 12.48
N ILE A 296 19.66 10.03 11.57
CA ILE A 296 19.76 8.57 11.77
C ILE A 296 21.23 8.10 11.76
N LYS A 297 22.07 8.70 10.91
CA LYS A 297 23.52 8.39 10.86
C LYS A 297 24.28 8.85 12.11
N LYS A 298 23.74 9.82 12.85
CA LYS A 298 24.37 10.35 14.08
C LYS A 298 23.97 9.59 15.35
N VAL A 299 22.89 8.82 15.30
CA VAL A 299 22.37 8.04 16.45
C VAL A 299 22.79 6.57 16.39
N LEU A 300 23.05 5.99 15.22
CA LEU A 300 23.62 4.63 15.06
C LEU A 300 25.14 4.67 14.84
N GLY A 301 25.88 5.19 15.82
CA GLY A 301 27.35 5.19 15.79
C GLY A 301 27.93 3.83 15.38
N ASP A 302 28.76 3.85 14.34
CA ASP A 302 29.96 3.04 14.11
C ASP A 302 29.95 1.58 14.61
N ILE A 303 28.98 0.77 14.16
CA ILE A 303 29.07 -0.69 14.25
C ILE A 303 29.52 -1.24 12.89
N GLY A 304 30.84 -1.33 12.71
CA GLY A 304 31.49 -2.46 12.04
C GLY A 304 31.62 -2.41 10.51
N VAL A 305 32.78 -1.92 10.04
CA VAL A 305 33.43 -2.50 8.84
C VAL A 305 34.87 -2.86 9.20
N LYS A 306 35.04 -4.01 9.88
CA LYS A 306 36.33 -4.69 9.92
C LYS A 306 36.49 -5.40 8.58
N LYS A 307 37.37 -4.89 7.73
CA LYS A 307 37.76 -5.44 6.42
C LYS A 307 38.00 -6.96 6.54
N PRO A 308 37.47 -7.79 5.63
CA PRO A 308 37.91 -9.18 5.53
C PRO A 308 39.35 -9.21 4.99
N SER A 309 40.23 -9.89 5.72
CA SER A 309 41.59 -10.23 5.26
C SER A 309 41.50 -11.12 4.03
N THR A 310 42.31 -10.80 3.03
CA THR A 310 42.50 -11.56 1.79
C THR A 310 42.98 -13.00 2.07
N PRO A 311 42.57 -14.00 1.26
CA PRO A 311 43.09 -15.36 1.37
C PRO A 311 44.56 -15.44 0.92
N ASP A 312 45.38 -16.16 1.69
CA ASP A 312 46.78 -16.45 1.37
C ASP A 312 46.93 -17.28 0.08
N LYS A 313 47.95 -16.94 -0.70
CA LYS A 313 48.39 -17.66 -1.91
C LYS A 313 48.83 -19.10 -1.57
N PRO A 314 48.55 -20.10 -2.42
CA PRO A 314 49.10 -21.43 -2.25
C PRO A 314 50.61 -21.45 -2.55
N VAL A 315 51.37 -22.00 -1.61
CA VAL A 315 52.79 -22.29 -1.73
C VAL A 315 53.01 -23.40 -2.77
N LYS A 316 53.89 -23.14 -3.73
CA LYS A 316 54.45 -24.14 -4.66
C LYS A 316 55.16 -25.24 -3.85
N ALA A 317 54.64 -26.46 -3.88
CA ALA A 317 55.40 -27.63 -3.48
C ALA A 317 56.45 -27.96 -4.56
N GLY A 318 57.71 -27.99 -4.13
CA GLY A 318 58.85 -28.41 -4.93
C GLY A 318 58.95 -29.92 -5.06
N ARG A 319 59.66 -30.34 -6.12
CA ARG A 319 60.08 -31.69 -6.47
C ARG A 319 60.71 -32.45 -5.29
N HIS A 320 60.38 -33.74 -5.19
CA HIS A 320 61.33 -34.83 -5.08
C HIS A 320 60.80 -36.03 -5.88
#